data_AF-A0A5C7LN50-F1
#
_entry.id   AF-A0A5C7LN50-F1
#
_cell.length_a   1.000
_cell.length_b   1.000
_cell.length_c   1.000
_cell.angle_alpha   90.00
_cell.angle_beta   90.00
_cell.angle_gamma   90.00
#
_symmetry.space_group_name_H-M   'P 1'
#
loop_
_entity.id
_entity.type
_entity.pdbx_description
1 polymer ?
#
loop_
_entity_poly.entity_id
_entity_poly.type
_entity_poly.pdbx_seq_one_letter_code
_entity_poly.pdbx_strand_id
1 'polypeptide(L)'
;MEAPPYTLTKESVTIVWKGKSFTVKKGAPNFLQLREAVVSEKWDEIEGHLTVKKSLESWAGGDFQVRNGKFYYGDEELPEELNQRISEMAAQNEDPISVLNFYKRLKKNPSYRSVNQLWRFMKHRGIPLTKAGTFLAYKGVRADYKDQHSGTFLNTPGAELEMDRNKVSDDPNTACHEGFHVGALEYARSFAPGGRVVVCEVDPEHVVCVPYDSSDQKMRVCRYKVLGNHNDELLPSTSFVDERDSIEEQDEENFNIPSSNETQPEDGAPSPRKPKKGWKKFEKMDMKQLMEQSIEDLRKYAAKGLDIIGASKIPGGKTTLVQRILKVRE
;
A
#
# COMPACT_ATOMS: atom_id res chain seq x y z
N MET A 1 -13.31 -3.82 30.37
CA MET A 1 -14.36 -4.86 30.31
C MET A 1 -13.73 -6.18 30.72
N GLU A 2 -14.47 -7.16 31.22
CA GLU A 2 -13.88 -8.50 31.48
C GLU A 2 -13.57 -9.22 30.16
N ALA A 3 -12.57 -10.11 30.18
CA ALA A 3 -12.18 -10.88 29.01
C ALA A 3 -13.27 -11.90 28.64
N PRO A 4 -13.78 -11.92 27.40
CA PRO A 4 -14.75 -12.92 26.97
C PRO A 4 -14.07 -14.30 26.79
N PRO A 5 -14.80 -15.41 26.88
CA PRO A 5 -14.27 -16.72 26.50
C PRO A 5 -13.88 -16.73 25.01
N TYR A 6 -12.63 -17.07 24.71
CA TYR A 6 -12.13 -17.13 23.34
C TYR A 6 -11.20 -18.34 23.09
N THR A 7 -11.05 -18.68 21.81
CA THR A 7 -10.02 -19.59 21.31
C THR A 7 -9.31 -18.91 20.15
N LEU A 8 -8.00 -18.77 20.24
CA LEU A 8 -7.15 -18.18 19.20
C LEU A 8 -6.23 -19.23 18.59
N THR A 9 -6.29 -19.40 17.27
CA THR A 9 -5.38 -20.25 16.50
C THR A 9 -4.74 -19.46 15.36
N LYS A 10 -3.82 -20.07 14.61
CA LYS A 10 -3.25 -19.46 13.39
C LYS A 10 -4.30 -19.23 12.30
N GLU A 11 -5.36 -20.04 12.28
CA GLU A 11 -6.34 -20.12 11.18
C GLU A 11 -7.74 -19.59 11.55
N SER A 12 -8.02 -19.36 12.83
CA SER A 12 -9.29 -18.78 13.29
C SER A 12 -9.21 -18.13 14.68
N VAL A 13 -10.05 -17.13 14.89
CA VAL A 13 -10.43 -16.61 16.21
C VAL A 13 -11.89 -16.99 16.46
N THR A 14 -12.17 -17.62 17.59
CA THR A 14 -13.53 -17.90 18.04
C THR A 14 -13.77 -17.18 19.36
N ILE A 15 -14.83 -16.37 19.46
CA ILE A 15 -15.19 -15.62 20.67
C ILE A 15 -16.64 -15.87 21.05
N VAL A 16 -16.91 -16.10 22.33
CA VAL A 16 -18.26 -16.11 22.90
C VAL A 16 -18.59 -14.70 23.39
N TRP A 17 -19.44 -13.98 22.65
CA TRP A 17 -19.88 -12.63 22.99
C TRP A 17 -21.39 -12.59 23.21
N LYS A 18 -21.83 -12.05 24.37
CA LYS A 18 -23.26 -11.94 24.75
C LYS A 18 -24.05 -13.25 24.52
N GLY A 19 -23.46 -14.39 24.89
CA GLY A 19 -24.05 -15.72 24.77
C GLY A 19 -24.06 -16.34 23.36
N LYS A 20 -23.43 -15.70 22.36
CA LYS A 20 -23.29 -16.24 21.00
C LYS A 20 -21.83 -16.48 20.64
N SER A 21 -21.55 -17.61 19.97
CA SER A 21 -20.22 -17.90 19.44
C SER A 21 -20.04 -17.30 18.05
N PHE A 22 -18.95 -16.57 17.86
CA PHE A 22 -18.52 -15.98 16.60
C PHE A 22 -17.18 -16.59 16.20
N THR A 23 -17.12 -17.27 15.06
CA THR A 23 -15.86 -17.82 14.52
C THR A 23 -15.48 -17.07 13.26
N VAL A 24 -14.30 -16.46 13.29
CA VAL A 24 -13.72 -15.67 12.21
C VAL A 24 -12.47 -16.41 11.74
N LYS A 25 -12.47 -16.86 10.48
CA LYS A 25 -11.33 -17.57 9.89
C LYS A 25 -10.31 -16.59 9.31
N LYS A 26 -9.06 -17.03 9.22
CA LYS A 26 -8.00 -16.33 8.49
C LYS A 26 -8.45 -16.08 7.04
N GLY A 27 -8.22 -14.86 6.55
CA GLY A 27 -8.76 -14.37 5.27
C GLY A 27 -10.18 -13.79 5.34
N ALA A 28 -10.87 -13.87 6.49
CA ALA A 28 -12.09 -13.10 6.70
C ALA A 28 -11.75 -11.64 7.07
N PRO A 29 -12.54 -10.65 6.60
CA PRO A 29 -12.26 -9.23 6.79
C PRO A 29 -11.93 -8.72 8.17
N ASN A 30 -12.60 -9.29 9.16
CA ASN A 30 -12.52 -8.90 10.55
C ASN A 30 -11.51 -9.76 11.35
N PHE A 31 -10.76 -10.66 10.70
CA PHE A 31 -9.87 -11.62 11.37
C PHE A 31 -8.70 -10.95 12.08
N LEU A 32 -8.01 -10.04 11.40
CA LEU A 32 -6.79 -9.43 11.93
C LEU A 32 -7.10 -8.43 13.04
N GLN A 33 -8.16 -7.61 12.94
CA GLN A 33 -8.59 -6.72 14.03
C GLN A 33 -9.10 -7.52 15.22
N LEU A 34 -9.91 -8.57 14.99
CA LEU A 34 -10.39 -9.41 16.10
C LEU A 34 -9.24 -10.14 16.80
N ARG A 35 -8.24 -10.60 16.04
CA ARG A 35 -7.03 -11.19 16.61
C ARG A 35 -6.21 -10.16 17.41
N GLU A 36 -6.01 -8.97 16.86
CA GLU A 36 -5.26 -7.90 17.50
C GLU A 36 -5.95 -7.43 18.80
N ALA A 37 -7.27 -7.23 18.77
CA ALA A 37 -8.04 -6.88 19.96
C ALA A 37 -7.96 -7.97 21.05
N VAL A 38 -7.91 -9.26 20.67
CA VAL A 38 -7.72 -10.37 21.62
C VAL A 38 -6.29 -10.42 22.17
N VAL A 39 -5.27 -10.23 21.33
CA VAL A 39 -3.85 -10.30 21.73
C VAL A 39 -3.44 -9.10 22.59
N SER A 40 -3.96 -7.91 22.27
CA SER A 40 -3.68 -6.65 22.98
C SER A 40 -4.73 -6.34 24.06
N GLU A 41 -5.52 -7.34 24.48
CA GLU A 41 -6.53 -7.29 25.57
C GLU A 41 -7.57 -6.15 25.48
N LYS A 42 -7.88 -5.71 24.27
CA LYS A 42 -8.84 -4.63 23.99
C LYS A 42 -10.27 -5.16 23.92
N TRP A 43 -10.75 -5.62 25.06
CA TRP A 43 -12.05 -6.31 25.18
C TRP A 43 -13.25 -5.46 24.77
N ASP A 44 -13.14 -4.12 24.82
CA ASP A 44 -14.13 -3.15 24.36
C ASP A 44 -14.17 -2.98 22.84
N GLU A 45 -13.04 -3.14 22.13
CA GLU A 45 -12.99 -3.08 20.65
C GLU A 45 -13.57 -4.35 19.99
N ILE A 46 -13.58 -5.51 20.70
CA ILE A 46 -14.04 -6.81 20.16
C ILE A 46 -15.38 -6.72 19.44
N GLU A 47 -16.36 -6.01 20.00
CA GLU A 47 -17.71 -6.07 19.47
C GLU A 47 -17.80 -5.57 18.01
N GLY A 48 -16.95 -4.61 17.61
CA GLY A 48 -16.86 -4.10 16.23
C GLY A 48 -16.21 -5.06 15.23
N HIS A 49 -15.53 -6.10 15.73
CA HIS A 49 -14.75 -7.05 14.93
C HIS A 49 -15.34 -8.47 14.94
N LEU A 50 -16.52 -8.70 15.54
CA LEU A 50 -17.17 -10.01 15.57
C LEU A 50 -17.71 -10.46 14.20
N THR A 51 -18.04 -9.51 13.31
CA THR A 51 -18.49 -9.80 11.94
C THR A 51 -17.94 -8.76 10.97
N VAL A 52 -17.74 -9.19 9.72
CA VAL A 52 -17.47 -8.30 8.57
C VAL A 52 -18.42 -7.09 8.60
N LYS A 53 -19.73 -7.36 8.72
CA LYS A 53 -20.79 -6.34 8.74
C LYS A 53 -20.52 -5.23 9.77
N LYS A 54 -20.10 -5.58 10.98
CA LYS A 54 -19.81 -4.58 12.02
C LYS A 54 -18.57 -3.74 11.73
N SER A 55 -17.56 -4.33 11.09
CA SER A 55 -16.40 -3.57 10.61
C SER A 55 -16.78 -2.64 9.45
N LEU A 56 -17.61 -3.09 8.50
CA LEU A 56 -18.17 -2.23 7.45
C LEU A 56 -19.03 -1.09 8.04
N GLU A 57 -19.88 -1.41 9.03
CA GLU A 57 -20.70 -0.42 9.76
C GLU A 57 -19.84 0.62 10.48
N SER A 58 -18.66 0.24 10.99
CA SER A 58 -17.73 1.20 11.62
C SER A 58 -17.07 2.17 10.63
N TRP A 59 -16.91 1.76 9.36
CA TRP A 59 -16.38 2.61 8.29
C TRP A 59 -17.47 3.45 7.59
N ALA A 60 -18.72 3.00 7.67
CA ALA A 60 -19.90 3.69 7.17
C ALA A 60 -20.32 4.86 8.10
N GLY A 61 -19.40 5.82 8.25
CA GLY A 61 -19.62 7.07 8.98
C GLY A 61 -19.97 8.23 8.05
N GLY A 62 -20.89 9.10 8.50
CA GLY A 62 -21.30 10.29 7.77
C GLY A 62 -22.16 9.96 6.54
N ASP A 63 -21.66 10.31 5.35
CA ASP A 63 -22.43 10.24 4.10
C ASP A 63 -22.65 8.81 3.54
N PHE A 64 -21.99 7.80 4.12
CA PHE A 64 -22.06 6.41 3.70
C PHE A 64 -22.89 5.53 4.65
N GLN A 65 -23.62 4.58 4.09
CA GLN A 65 -24.42 3.59 4.83
C GLN A 65 -24.15 2.18 4.30
N VAL A 66 -24.23 1.16 5.16
CA VAL A 66 -24.13 -0.25 4.74
C VAL A 66 -25.49 -0.92 4.84
N ARG A 67 -26.03 -1.35 3.69
CA ARG A 67 -27.31 -2.08 3.58
C ARG A 67 -27.00 -3.41 2.88
N ASN A 68 -27.43 -4.54 3.46
CA ASN A 68 -27.20 -5.90 2.93
C ASN A 68 -25.73 -6.24 2.56
N GLY A 69 -24.76 -5.65 3.25
CA GLY A 69 -23.32 -5.86 2.98
C GLY A 69 -22.73 -4.97 1.88
N LYS A 70 -23.55 -4.12 1.23
CA LYS A 70 -23.12 -3.13 0.25
C LYS A 70 -23.14 -1.72 0.82
N PHE A 71 -22.22 -0.88 0.36
CA PHE A 71 -22.15 0.54 0.65
C PHE A 71 -23.09 1.35 -0.27
N TYR A 72 -23.71 2.36 0.32
CA TYR A 72 -24.56 3.36 -0.30
C TYR A 72 -24.04 4.76 0.08
N TYR A 73 -24.16 5.72 -0.83
CA TYR A 73 -23.90 7.14 -0.60
C TYR A 73 -25.22 7.89 -0.68
N GLY A 74 -25.72 8.36 0.47
CA GLY A 74 -27.15 8.68 0.61
C GLY A 74 -28.01 7.44 0.31
N ASP A 75 -28.80 7.49 -0.75
CA ASP A 75 -29.64 6.36 -1.21
C ASP A 75 -29.11 5.68 -2.49
N GLU A 76 -27.99 6.14 -3.05
CA GLU A 76 -27.37 5.55 -4.25
C GLU A 76 -26.42 4.42 -3.85
N GLU A 77 -26.64 3.21 -4.38
CA GLU A 77 -25.71 2.08 -4.22
C GLU A 77 -24.37 2.40 -4.90
N LEU A 78 -23.26 2.10 -4.24
CA LEU A 78 -21.96 2.20 -4.90
C LEU A 78 -21.88 1.17 -6.04
N PRO A 79 -21.19 1.47 -7.15
CA PRO A 79 -20.95 0.51 -8.22
C PRO A 79 -20.40 -0.81 -7.70
N GLU A 80 -20.80 -1.92 -8.31
CA GLU A 80 -20.45 -3.27 -7.87
C GLU A 80 -18.94 -3.44 -7.69
N GLU A 81 -18.14 -2.85 -8.57
CA GLU A 81 -16.68 -2.97 -8.54
C GLU A 81 -16.05 -2.21 -7.36
N LEU A 82 -16.69 -1.14 -6.89
CA LEU A 82 -16.28 -0.50 -5.63
C LEU A 82 -16.74 -1.30 -4.42
N ASN A 83 -17.96 -1.83 -4.44
CA ASN A 83 -18.47 -2.68 -3.36
C ASN A 83 -17.60 -3.95 -3.20
N GLN A 84 -17.17 -4.54 -4.31
CA GLN A 84 -16.19 -5.61 -4.35
C GLN A 84 -14.85 -5.15 -3.78
N ARG A 85 -14.26 -4.04 -4.28
CA ARG A 85 -12.97 -3.54 -3.78
C ARG A 85 -12.99 -3.21 -2.28
N ILE A 86 -14.09 -2.63 -1.78
CA ILE A 86 -14.28 -2.36 -0.35
C ILE A 86 -14.35 -3.67 0.43
N SER A 87 -15.02 -4.70 -0.10
CA SER A 87 -15.10 -6.04 0.52
C SER A 87 -13.75 -6.78 0.51
N GLU A 88 -12.93 -6.59 -0.52
CA GLU A 88 -11.58 -7.14 -0.64
C GLU A 88 -10.60 -6.43 0.30
N MET A 89 -10.60 -5.10 0.33
CA MET A 89 -9.85 -4.32 1.31
C MET A 89 -10.27 -4.71 2.73
N ALA A 90 -11.57 -4.88 2.96
CA ALA A 90 -12.07 -5.42 4.21
C ALA A 90 -11.41 -6.77 4.50
N ALA A 91 -11.46 -7.73 3.57
CA ALA A 91 -10.85 -9.08 3.66
C ALA A 91 -9.39 -9.07 4.14
N GLN A 92 -8.68 -8.00 3.82
CA GLN A 92 -7.25 -7.81 4.06
C GLN A 92 -6.94 -6.91 5.29
N ASN A 93 -7.95 -6.51 6.08
CA ASN A 93 -7.80 -5.55 7.20
C ASN A 93 -7.40 -4.14 6.73
N GLU A 94 -7.68 -3.79 5.48
CA GLU A 94 -7.40 -2.46 4.93
C GLU A 94 -8.60 -1.53 5.12
N ASP A 95 -8.30 -0.30 5.54
CA ASP A 95 -9.29 0.78 5.67
C ASP A 95 -9.74 1.27 4.28
N PRO A 96 -11.01 1.12 3.89
CA PRO A 96 -11.51 1.52 2.58
C PRO A 96 -11.66 3.04 2.41
N ILE A 97 -11.24 3.87 3.38
CA ILE A 97 -11.35 5.33 3.33
C ILE A 97 -10.86 5.98 2.02
N SER A 98 -9.85 5.41 1.36
CA SER A 98 -9.36 5.87 0.06
C SER A 98 -10.39 5.68 -1.06
N VAL A 99 -11.10 4.55 -1.07
CA VAL A 99 -12.19 4.24 -2.02
C VAL A 99 -13.43 5.10 -1.74
N LEU A 100 -13.77 5.25 -0.45
CA LEU A 100 -14.89 6.09 -0.01
C LEU A 100 -14.65 7.56 -0.35
N ASN A 101 -13.45 8.10 -0.10
CA ASN A 101 -13.11 9.46 -0.49
C ASN A 101 -13.01 9.65 -2.01
N PHE A 102 -12.56 8.62 -2.75
CA PHE A 102 -12.58 8.64 -4.22
C PHE A 102 -14.01 8.77 -4.75
N TYR A 103 -14.96 7.99 -4.21
CA TYR A 103 -16.37 8.11 -4.58
C TYR A 103 -16.92 9.51 -4.29
N LYS A 104 -16.65 10.07 -3.09
CA LYS A 104 -17.04 11.44 -2.72
C LYS A 104 -16.54 12.50 -3.70
N ARG A 105 -15.26 12.42 -4.11
CA ARG A 105 -14.69 13.35 -5.10
C ARG A 105 -15.29 13.13 -6.50
N LEU A 106 -15.46 11.88 -6.94
CA LEU A 106 -16.06 11.58 -8.23
C LEU A 106 -17.50 12.10 -8.35
N LYS A 107 -18.29 12.09 -7.27
CA LYS A 107 -19.65 12.68 -7.27
C LYS A 107 -19.68 14.21 -7.39
N LYS A 108 -18.54 14.90 -7.26
CA LYS A 108 -18.42 16.34 -7.59
C LYS A 108 -18.11 16.59 -9.07
N ASN A 109 -17.70 15.57 -9.82
CA ASN A 109 -17.43 15.69 -11.24
C ASN A 109 -18.72 16.13 -11.99
N PRO A 110 -18.74 17.28 -12.68
CA PRO A 110 -19.95 17.82 -13.29
C PRO A 110 -20.39 17.04 -14.55
N SER A 111 -19.59 16.10 -15.05
CA SER A 111 -19.90 15.29 -16.23
C SER A 111 -20.42 13.91 -15.82
N TYR A 112 -21.74 13.70 -15.94
CA TYR A 112 -22.37 12.39 -15.78
C TYR A 112 -21.70 11.31 -16.66
N ARG A 113 -21.30 11.67 -17.89
CA ARG A 113 -20.53 10.77 -18.79
C ARG A 113 -19.19 10.39 -18.15
N SER A 114 -18.42 11.37 -17.66
CA SER A 114 -17.11 11.12 -17.05
C SER A 114 -17.21 10.27 -15.78
N VAL A 115 -18.26 10.48 -14.96
CA VAL A 115 -18.52 9.65 -13.77
C VAL A 115 -18.68 8.18 -14.16
N ASN A 116 -19.55 7.90 -15.14
CA ASN A 116 -19.80 6.53 -15.60
C ASN A 116 -18.60 5.90 -16.33
N GLN A 117 -17.82 6.71 -17.05
CA GLN A 117 -16.61 6.26 -17.75
C GLN A 117 -15.46 5.91 -16.79
N LEU A 118 -15.24 6.71 -15.74
CA LEU A 118 -14.14 6.46 -14.81
C LEU A 118 -14.34 5.14 -14.04
N TRP A 119 -15.58 4.69 -13.83
CA TRP A 119 -15.86 3.34 -13.30
C TRP A 119 -15.28 2.23 -14.17
N ARG A 120 -15.36 2.35 -15.51
CA ARG A 120 -14.76 1.37 -16.43
C ARG A 120 -13.23 1.41 -16.38
N PHE A 121 -12.65 2.61 -16.34
CA PHE A 121 -11.20 2.79 -16.20
C PHE A 121 -10.66 2.08 -14.94
N MET A 122 -11.38 2.21 -13.82
CA MET A 122 -11.03 1.55 -12.55
C MET A 122 -11.06 0.02 -12.59
N LYS A 123 -11.69 -0.61 -13.60
CA LYS A 123 -11.68 -2.08 -13.77
C LYS A 123 -10.33 -2.61 -14.26
N HIS A 124 -9.53 -1.80 -14.96
CA HIS A 124 -8.30 -2.25 -15.65
C HIS A 124 -7.06 -2.37 -14.73
N ARG A 125 -7.31 -2.82 -13.49
CA ARG A 125 -6.34 -3.20 -12.43
C ARG A 125 -5.55 -2.05 -11.78
N GLY A 126 -5.44 -2.15 -10.45
CA GLY A 126 -4.28 -1.66 -9.70
C GLY A 126 -4.08 -0.15 -9.54
N ILE A 127 -5.00 0.70 -10.01
CA ILE A 127 -4.86 2.16 -9.90
C ILE A 127 -4.68 2.58 -8.43
N PRO A 128 -3.54 3.21 -8.07
CA PRO A 128 -3.27 3.70 -6.74
C PRO A 128 -4.29 4.76 -6.33
N LEU A 129 -4.97 4.56 -5.21
CA LEU A 129 -5.79 5.57 -4.56
C LEU A 129 -5.04 6.14 -3.35
N THR A 130 -5.03 7.46 -3.21
CA THR A 130 -4.53 8.11 -1.98
C THR A 130 -5.61 8.06 -0.90
N LYS A 131 -5.23 8.25 0.36
CA LYS A 131 -6.20 8.45 1.47
C LYS A 131 -7.16 9.62 1.22
N ALA A 132 -6.75 10.61 0.41
CA ALA A 132 -7.56 11.78 0.09
C ALA A 132 -8.62 11.51 -0.98
N GLY A 133 -8.61 10.36 -1.66
CA GLY A 133 -9.54 10.01 -2.75
C GLY A 133 -9.10 10.47 -4.14
N THR A 134 -7.90 11.01 -4.28
CA THR A 134 -7.22 11.18 -5.58
C THR A 134 -6.59 9.85 -6.02
N PHE A 135 -6.17 9.77 -7.28
CA PHE A 135 -5.52 8.57 -7.83
C PHE A 135 -4.25 8.89 -8.61
N LEU A 136 -3.37 7.91 -8.77
CA LEU A 136 -2.15 8.05 -9.55
C LEU A 136 -2.32 7.57 -10.98
N ALA A 137 -1.80 8.36 -11.91
CA ALA A 137 -1.70 8.08 -13.33
C ALA A 137 -0.30 8.47 -13.85
N TYR A 138 0.01 8.11 -15.09
CA TYR A 138 1.31 8.34 -15.71
C TYR A 138 1.18 9.26 -16.92
N LYS A 139 2.25 10.02 -17.20
CA LYS A 139 2.32 10.93 -18.34
C LYS A 139 3.67 10.86 -19.03
N GLY A 140 3.66 10.62 -20.35
CA GLY A 140 4.83 10.78 -21.20
C GLY A 140 5.10 12.26 -21.50
N VAL A 141 6.34 12.70 -21.27
CA VAL A 141 6.80 14.08 -21.47
C VAL A 141 8.16 14.07 -22.17
N ARG A 142 8.56 15.21 -22.74
CA ARG A 142 9.87 15.39 -23.39
C ARG A 142 11.01 15.34 -22.36
N ALA A 143 12.25 15.21 -22.84
CA ALA A 143 13.44 15.18 -21.98
C ALA A 143 13.61 16.45 -21.11
N ASP A 144 13.09 17.59 -21.58
CA ASP A 144 13.03 18.90 -20.92
C ASP A 144 11.75 19.12 -20.09
N TYR A 145 11.02 18.04 -19.76
CA TYR A 145 9.75 18.04 -19.04
C TYR A 145 8.55 18.69 -19.74
N LYS A 146 8.68 19.15 -20.98
CA LYS A 146 7.52 19.72 -21.68
C LYS A 146 6.56 18.65 -22.20
N ASP A 147 5.29 18.99 -22.34
CA ASP A 147 4.30 18.10 -22.94
C ASP A 147 4.69 17.72 -24.39
N GLN A 148 4.33 16.50 -24.80
CA GLN A 148 4.79 15.97 -26.08
C GLN A 148 4.23 16.71 -27.29
N HIS A 149 2.97 17.16 -27.23
CA HIS A 149 2.26 17.69 -28.39
C HIS A 149 2.62 19.16 -28.65
N SER A 150 2.29 20.05 -27.70
CA SER A 150 2.52 21.48 -27.86
C SER A 150 3.95 21.89 -27.51
N GLY A 151 4.59 21.22 -26.55
CA GLY A 151 5.89 21.63 -26.01
C GLY A 151 5.83 22.97 -25.26
N THR A 152 4.69 23.26 -24.61
CA THR A 152 4.44 24.52 -23.90
C THR A 152 4.27 24.33 -22.39
N PHE A 153 3.65 23.22 -21.97
CA PHE A 153 3.34 22.94 -20.57
C PHE A 153 4.50 22.21 -19.90
N LEU A 154 5.04 22.78 -18.82
CA LEU A 154 6.18 22.22 -18.09
C LEU A 154 5.69 21.26 -16.98
N ASN A 155 6.16 20.01 -16.99
CA ASN A 155 5.71 18.92 -16.12
C ASN A 155 6.82 18.47 -15.15
N THR A 156 7.57 19.40 -14.56
CA THR A 156 8.57 19.07 -13.54
C THR A 156 7.92 18.54 -12.26
N PRO A 157 8.60 17.70 -11.45
CA PRO A 157 8.12 17.32 -10.12
C PRO A 157 7.67 18.52 -9.28
N GLY A 158 6.53 18.38 -8.60
CA GLY A 158 5.87 19.44 -7.85
C GLY A 158 4.97 20.38 -8.66
N ALA A 159 5.03 20.36 -10.00
CA ALA A 159 4.18 21.22 -10.84
C ALA A 159 2.70 20.83 -10.73
N GLU A 160 1.82 21.83 -10.60
CA GLU A 160 0.38 21.68 -10.77
C GLU A 160 -0.02 22.31 -12.12
N LEU A 161 -0.75 21.55 -12.93
CA LEU A 161 -1.18 21.96 -14.26
C LEU A 161 -2.70 21.95 -14.31
N GLU A 162 -3.28 23.06 -14.77
CA GLU A 162 -4.71 23.31 -14.83
C GLU A 162 -5.06 24.06 -16.13
N MET A 163 -6.22 23.74 -16.70
CA MET A 163 -6.85 24.47 -17.78
C MET A 163 -8.36 24.48 -17.58
N ASP A 164 -9.05 25.49 -18.12
CA ASP A 164 -10.50 25.57 -18.10
C ASP A 164 -11.14 24.27 -18.62
N ARG A 165 -12.04 23.68 -17.83
CA ARG A 165 -12.67 22.39 -18.16
C ARG A 165 -13.37 22.41 -19.53
N ASN A 166 -13.94 23.55 -19.91
CA ASN A 166 -14.62 23.74 -21.21
C ASN A 166 -13.66 23.83 -22.42
N LYS A 167 -12.34 23.79 -22.19
CA LYS A 167 -11.31 23.65 -23.23
C LYS A 167 -10.85 22.21 -23.43
N VAL A 168 -11.27 21.29 -22.56
CA VAL A 168 -10.99 19.86 -22.69
C VAL A 168 -12.14 19.17 -23.43
N SER A 169 -11.82 18.38 -24.46
CA SER A 169 -12.84 17.65 -25.22
C SER A 169 -13.43 16.48 -24.43
N ASP A 170 -14.75 16.47 -24.27
CA ASP A 170 -15.54 15.46 -23.56
C ASP A 170 -16.01 14.30 -24.46
N ASP A 171 -15.75 14.36 -25.77
CA ASP A 171 -16.09 13.30 -26.72
C ASP A 171 -15.11 12.10 -26.62
N PRO A 172 -15.61 10.90 -26.27
CA PRO A 172 -14.79 9.69 -26.17
C PRO A 172 -14.51 9.00 -27.51
N ASN A 173 -15.20 9.39 -28.59
CA ASN A 173 -14.99 8.81 -29.91
C ASN A 173 -13.76 9.43 -30.60
N THR A 174 -13.48 10.71 -30.31
CA THR A 174 -12.25 11.35 -30.72
C THR A 174 -11.07 10.86 -29.87
N ALA A 175 -10.01 10.39 -30.52
CA ALA A 175 -8.82 9.77 -29.92
C ALA A 175 -7.91 10.75 -29.18
N CYS A 176 -7.23 11.63 -29.92
CA CYS A 176 -6.31 12.65 -29.41
C CYS A 176 -6.87 14.03 -29.74
N HIS A 177 -7.17 14.82 -28.72
CA HIS A 177 -7.82 16.14 -28.84
C HIS A 177 -7.49 17.00 -27.61
N GLU A 178 -7.76 18.30 -27.69
CA GLU A 178 -7.59 19.28 -26.60
C GLU A 178 -7.87 18.72 -25.19
N GLY A 179 -6.87 18.86 -24.32
CA GLY A 179 -6.88 18.35 -22.95
C GLY A 179 -5.55 17.77 -22.50
N PHE A 180 -5.34 17.75 -21.19
CA PHE A 180 -4.20 17.04 -20.63
C PHE A 180 -4.47 15.54 -20.62
N HIS A 181 -3.59 14.78 -21.27
CA HIS A 181 -3.65 13.32 -21.26
C HIS A 181 -2.76 12.75 -20.15
N VAL A 182 -3.32 11.82 -19.40
CA VAL A 182 -2.69 10.95 -18.40
C VAL A 182 -3.29 9.55 -18.55
N GLY A 183 -2.61 8.50 -18.10
CA GLY A 183 -3.11 7.14 -18.27
C GLY A 183 -2.30 6.06 -17.57
N ALA A 184 -2.46 4.82 -18.01
CA ALA A 184 -1.64 3.68 -17.60
C ALA A 184 -0.17 3.89 -17.98
N LEU A 185 0.72 3.19 -17.27
CA LEU A 185 2.17 3.28 -17.48
C LEU A 185 2.60 2.88 -18.90
N GLU A 186 1.94 1.89 -19.50
CA GLU A 186 2.18 1.44 -20.88
C GLU A 186 1.89 2.56 -21.89
N TYR A 187 0.71 3.18 -21.80
CA TYR A 187 0.33 4.34 -22.61
C TYR A 187 1.29 5.53 -22.42
N ALA A 188 1.69 5.82 -21.18
CA ALA A 188 2.64 6.90 -20.91
C ALA A 188 4.04 6.63 -21.50
N ARG A 189 4.49 5.37 -21.53
CA ARG A 189 5.76 4.96 -22.14
C ARG A 189 5.72 5.04 -23.67
N SER A 190 4.64 4.63 -24.33
CA SER A 190 4.52 4.76 -25.79
C SER A 190 4.50 6.22 -26.24
N PHE A 191 4.00 7.13 -25.39
CA PHE A 191 4.10 8.58 -25.53
C PHE A 191 5.41 9.19 -25.00
N ALA A 192 6.43 8.42 -24.63
CA ALA A 192 7.72 8.95 -24.16
C ALA A 192 8.96 8.56 -25.01
N PRO A 193 8.91 8.52 -26.36
CA PRO A 193 10.08 8.17 -27.17
C PRO A 193 11.19 9.21 -26.98
N GLY A 194 12.32 8.79 -26.41
CA GLY A 194 13.43 9.70 -26.03
C GLY A 194 13.08 10.72 -24.94
N GLY A 195 11.96 10.51 -24.23
CA GLY A 195 11.43 11.42 -23.22
C GLY A 195 11.59 10.90 -21.79
N ARG A 196 10.71 11.38 -20.90
CA ARG A 196 10.55 10.91 -19.52
C ARG A 196 9.11 10.45 -19.31
N VAL A 197 8.91 9.59 -18.32
CA VAL A 197 7.57 9.35 -17.76
C VAL A 197 7.53 9.97 -16.37
N VAL A 198 6.53 10.80 -16.12
CA VAL A 198 6.26 11.37 -14.80
C VAL A 198 4.99 10.76 -14.21
N VAL A 199 4.90 10.75 -12.89
CA VAL A 199 3.70 10.30 -12.17
C VAL A 199 2.88 11.51 -11.75
N CYS A 200 1.59 11.41 -12.01
CA CYS A 200 0.61 12.45 -11.79
C CYS A 200 -0.42 12.00 -10.75
N GLU A 201 -0.68 12.83 -9.75
CA GLU A 201 -1.86 12.75 -8.91
C GLU A 201 -3.03 13.47 -9.60
N VAL A 202 -4.18 12.80 -9.67
CA VAL A 202 -5.37 13.24 -10.38
C VAL A 202 -6.58 13.18 -9.44
N ASP A 203 -7.39 14.23 -9.46
CA ASP A 203 -8.69 14.23 -8.80
C ASP A 203 -9.75 13.62 -9.75
N PRO A 204 -10.56 12.63 -9.32
CA PRO A 204 -11.70 12.16 -10.11
C PRO A 204 -12.73 13.25 -10.46
N GLU A 205 -12.80 14.37 -9.72
CA GLU A 205 -13.56 15.58 -10.07
C GLU A 205 -13.04 16.23 -11.39
N HIS A 206 -11.72 16.18 -11.62
CA HIS A 206 -11.04 16.84 -12.73
C HIS A 206 -10.86 15.98 -13.99
N VAL A 207 -11.28 14.71 -13.95
CA VAL A 207 -11.40 13.86 -15.16
C VAL A 207 -12.55 14.38 -16.02
N VAL A 208 -12.32 14.52 -17.33
CA VAL A 208 -13.30 15.05 -18.30
C VAL A 208 -13.84 13.95 -19.20
N CYS A 209 -12.99 13.02 -19.64
CA CYS A 209 -13.34 11.95 -20.57
C CYS A 209 -12.39 10.76 -20.46
N VAL A 210 -12.89 9.55 -20.65
CA VAL A 210 -12.10 8.33 -20.94
C VAL A 210 -12.39 7.91 -22.39
N PRO A 211 -11.47 8.16 -23.35
CA PRO A 211 -11.67 7.77 -24.75
C PRO A 211 -11.67 6.25 -24.98
N TYR A 212 -12.42 5.79 -25.98
CA TYR A 212 -12.55 4.35 -26.29
C TYR A 212 -11.40 3.78 -27.13
N ASP A 213 -10.61 4.65 -27.77
CA ASP A 213 -9.59 4.32 -28.78
C ASP A 213 -8.38 3.52 -28.26
N SER A 214 -8.22 3.44 -26.95
CA SER A 214 -7.01 3.00 -26.27
C SER A 214 -7.30 1.96 -25.19
N SER A 215 -8.35 1.15 -25.36
CA SER A 215 -8.76 0.09 -24.42
C SER A 215 -8.94 0.59 -22.99
N ASP A 216 -9.50 1.80 -22.83
CA ASP A 216 -9.61 2.52 -21.55
C ASP A 216 -8.23 2.71 -20.83
N GLN A 217 -7.10 2.79 -21.54
CA GLN A 217 -5.77 3.02 -20.94
C GLN A 217 -5.42 4.49 -20.69
N LYS A 218 -6.16 5.45 -21.25
CA LYS A 218 -5.91 6.90 -21.06
C LYS A 218 -7.18 7.65 -20.68
N MET A 219 -6.99 8.85 -20.14
CA MET A 219 -8.06 9.81 -19.89
C MET A 219 -7.62 11.23 -20.21
N ARG A 220 -8.60 12.11 -20.40
CA ARG A 220 -8.40 13.56 -20.43
C ARG A 220 -8.79 14.16 -19.09
N VAL A 221 -7.93 15.04 -18.58
CA VAL A 221 -8.14 15.76 -17.32
C VAL A 221 -8.00 17.27 -17.55
N CYS A 222 -8.72 18.07 -16.77
CA CYS A 222 -8.54 19.53 -16.75
C CYS A 222 -7.48 19.98 -15.74
N ARG A 223 -7.18 19.17 -14.71
CA ARG A 223 -6.15 19.45 -13.69
C ARG A 223 -5.47 18.17 -13.17
N TYR A 224 -4.18 18.27 -12.84
CA TYR A 224 -3.37 17.24 -12.18
C TYR A 224 -2.12 17.86 -11.53
N LYS A 225 -1.48 17.09 -10.64
CA LYS A 225 -0.22 17.44 -9.99
C LYS A 225 0.87 16.43 -10.35
N VAL A 226 2.04 16.88 -10.77
CA VAL A 226 3.20 16.01 -10.97
C VAL A 226 3.86 15.72 -9.63
N LEU A 227 3.94 14.46 -9.25
CA LEU A 227 4.59 14.03 -8.00
C LEU A 227 6.10 13.87 -8.18
N GLY A 228 6.52 13.17 -9.23
CA GLY A 228 7.92 12.79 -9.45
C GLY A 228 8.15 12.10 -10.79
N ASN A 229 9.41 11.72 -11.06
CA ASN A 229 9.75 10.87 -12.20
C ASN A 229 9.40 9.41 -11.90
N HIS A 230 8.85 8.71 -12.89
CA HIS A 230 8.75 7.25 -12.83
C HIS A 230 10.15 6.64 -12.92
N ASN A 231 10.53 5.83 -11.92
CA ASN A 231 11.83 5.16 -11.69
C ASN A 231 12.95 5.95 -10.97
N ASP A 232 12.85 7.27 -10.71
CA ASP A 232 13.86 7.96 -9.86
C ASP A 232 13.44 8.07 -8.39
N GLU A 233 12.16 7.90 -8.07
CA GLU A 233 11.65 7.78 -6.71
C GLU A 233 10.79 6.51 -6.56
N LEU A 234 10.95 5.82 -5.43
CA LEU A 234 10.06 4.74 -5.02
C LEU A 234 8.73 5.33 -4.56
N LEU A 235 7.75 5.34 -5.46
CA LEU A 235 6.35 5.45 -5.03
C LEU A 235 6.00 4.23 -4.17
N PRO A 236 5.22 4.39 -3.09
CA PRO A 236 4.69 3.26 -2.36
C PRO A 236 3.80 2.44 -3.30
N SER A 237 4.12 1.14 -3.46
CA SER A 237 3.26 0.22 -4.19
C SER A 237 1.91 0.12 -3.51
N THR A 238 0.82 0.39 -4.24
CA THR A 238 -0.56 0.22 -3.77
C THR A 238 -1.25 -1.01 -4.34
N SER A 239 -0.52 -1.81 -5.13
CA SER A 239 -0.72 -3.26 -5.09
C SER A 239 0.09 -3.75 -3.90
N PHE A 240 -0.59 -4.22 -2.84
CA PHE A 240 0.04 -5.15 -1.91
C PHE A 240 0.38 -6.41 -2.71
N VAL A 241 1.65 -6.51 -3.11
CA VAL A 241 2.21 -7.80 -3.50
C VAL A 241 2.43 -8.52 -2.18
N ASP A 242 1.62 -9.53 -1.90
CA ASP A 242 1.79 -10.34 -0.70
C ASP A 242 3.15 -11.06 -0.81
N GLU A 243 4.05 -10.88 0.16
CA GLU A 243 5.35 -11.58 0.22
C GLU A 243 5.18 -13.08 0.58
N ARG A 244 4.17 -13.74 0.00
CA ARG A 244 3.75 -15.12 0.29
C ARG A 244 3.53 -15.99 -0.95
N ASP A 245 3.47 -15.43 -2.16
CA ASP A 245 3.38 -16.20 -3.42
C ASP A 245 4.78 -16.51 -4.00
N SER A 246 5.67 -17.05 -3.16
CA SER A 246 6.95 -17.65 -3.59
C SER A 246 7.34 -18.86 -2.74
N ILE A 247 6.33 -19.68 -2.41
CA ILE A 247 6.52 -21.09 -2.04
C ILE A 247 6.12 -21.92 -3.26
N GLU A 248 7.10 -22.20 -4.13
CA GLU A 248 7.09 -23.45 -4.90
C GLU A 248 8.00 -24.45 -4.19
N GLU A 249 7.58 -25.70 -4.19
CA GLU A 249 8.12 -26.76 -3.32
C GLU A 249 9.42 -27.37 -3.85
N GLN A 250 10.30 -27.76 -2.92
CA GLN A 250 11.05 -29.02 -2.98
C GLN A 250 11.67 -29.32 -1.60
N ASP A 251 11.15 -30.35 -0.94
CA ASP A 251 11.84 -31.59 -0.55
C ASP A 251 13.31 -31.48 -0.02
N GLU A 252 13.74 -32.16 1.05
CA GLU A 252 13.08 -33.19 1.88
C GLU A 252 13.86 -33.39 3.22
N GLU A 253 13.41 -34.36 4.03
CA GLU A 253 14.18 -35.09 5.07
C GLU A 253 14.62 -34.43 6.41
N ASN A 254 13.78 -34.67 7.41
CA ASN A 254 14.01 -35.61 8.54
C ASN A 254 15.00 -35.36 9.71
N PHE A 255 14.41 -35.60 10.90
CA PHE A 255 14.96 -36.28 12.11
C PHE A 255 15.72 -35.52 13.23
N ASN A 256 14.91 -35.21 14.26
CA ASN A 256 14.98 -35.76 15.63
C ASN A 256 15.74 -35.01 16.75
N ILE A 257 15.09 -35.09 17.93
CA ILE A 257 15.29 -34.44 19.24
C ILE A 257 16.06 -35.47 20.14
N PRO A 258 16.98 -35.12 21.08
CA PRO A 258 16.55 -34.63 22.41
C PRO A 258 17.49 -33.81 23.33
N SER A 259 16.82 -32.95 24.11
CA SER A 259 16.90 -32.76 25.59
C SER A 259 18.24 -32.58 26.32
N SER A 260 18.36 -31.45 27.04
CA SER A 260 18.37 -31.48 28.53
C SER A 260 18.12 -30.10 29.16
N ASN A 261 17.39 -30.09 30.29
CA ASN A 261 17.26 -29.02 31.30
C ASN A 261 18.64 -28.43 31.72
N GLU A 262 18.86 -27.27 32.37
CA GLU A 262 18.05 -26.28 33.14
C GLU A 262 18.93 -24.99 33.26
N THR A 263 18.53 -23.75 33.63
CA THR A 263 17.27 -23.11 34.13
C THR A 263 17.25 -21.61 33.67
N GLN A 264 16.31 -20.80 34.17
CA GLN A 264 16.26 -19.31 34.17
C GLN A 264 15.98 -18.81 35.61
N PRO A 265 15.93 -17.49 35.97
CA PRO A 265 16.16 -16.25 35.20
C PRO A 265 17.10 -15.21 35.89
N GLU A 266 17.46 -14.12 35.18
CA GLU A 266 17.15 -12.71 35.53
C GLU A 266 17.75 -11.70 34.51
N ASP A 267 17.15 -10.51 34.41
CA ASP A 267 17.41 -9.52 33.35
C ASP A 267 18.70 -8.70 33.55
N GLY A 268 19.47 -8.49 32.46
CA GLY A 268 20.70 -7.70 32.49
C GLY A 268 21.14 -7.17 31.12
N ALA A 269 21.82 -6.03 31.10
CA ALA A 269 22.29 -5.37 29.88
C ALA A 269 23.28 -6.24 29.07
N PRO A 270 23.25 -6.19 27.72
CA PRO A 270 24.07 -7.07 26.89
C PRO A 270 25.55 -6.71 27.00
N SER A 271 26.37 -7.65 27.48
CA SER A 271 27.84 -7.53 27.52
C SER A 271 28.48 -7.44 26.13
N PRO A 272 29.68 -6.82 26.00
CA PRO A 272 30.46 -6.74 24.77
C PRO A 272 30.65 -8.08 24.08
N ARG A 273 30.21 -8.18 22.82
CA ARG A 273 30.26 -9.41 22.02
C ARG A 273 31.47 -9.41 21.10
N LYS A 274 32.37 -10.37 21.32
CA LYS A 274 33.47 -10.64 20.37
C LYS A 274 32.95 -11.40 19.15
N PRO A 275 33.34 -11.01 17.92
CA PRO A 275 32.78 -11.60 16.72
C PRO A 275 33.26 -13.04 16.46
N LYS A 276 32.37 -13.86 15.91
CA LYS A 276 32.64 -15.28 15.62
C LYS A 276 33.81 -15.49 14.63
N LYS A 277 34.42 -16.68 14.67
CA LYS A 277 35.74 -17.04 14.11
C LYS A 277 36.01 -16.65 12.63
N GLY A 278 34.97 -16.49 11.80
CA GLY A 278 35.05 -16.03 10.40
C GLY A 278 34.94 -14.52 10.16
N TRP A 279 34.66 -13.71 11.20
CA TRP A 279 34.33 -12.28 11.09
C TRP A 279 35.43 -11.34 11.62
N LYS A 280 36.62 -11.88 11.91
CA LYS A 280 37.78 -11.15 12.47
C LYS A 280 38.19 -9.91 11.66
N LYS A 281 37.94 -9.88 10.34
CA LYS A 281 38.17 -8.71 9.47
C LYS A 281 37.50 -7.45 10.03
N PHE A 282 36.28 -7.59 10.55
CA PHE A 282 35.49 -6.46 11.04
C PHE A 282 35.82 -6.10 12.48
N GLU A 283 36.30 -7.04 13.29
CA GLU A 283 36.54 -6.92 14.75
C GLU A 283 37.30 -5.64 15.15
N LYS A 284 38.31 -5.28 14.36
CA LYS A 284 39.19 -4.12 14.62
C LYS A 284 38.83 -2.87 13.81
N MET A 285 37.75 -2.89 13.03
CA MET A 285 37.36 -1.75 12.20
C MET A 285 36.70 -0.65 13.04
N ASP A 286 37.16 0.59 12.87
CA ASP A 286 36.53 1.78 13.42
C ASP A 286 35.23 2.18 12.68
N MET A 287 34.58 3.24 13.14
CA MET A 287 33.32 3.74 12.55
C MET A 287 33.46 4.12 11.07
N LYS A 288 34.59 4.72 10.67
CA LYS A 288 34.83 5.15 9.28
C LYS A 288 35.05 3.93 8.38
N GLN A 289 35.90 3.00 8.81
CA GLN A 289 36.20 1.76 8.10
C GLN A 289 34.97 0.87 7.93
N LEU A 290 34.08 0.81 8.94
CA LEU A 290 32.78 0.15 8.81
C LEU A 290 31.86 0.86 7.81
N MET A 291 31.80 2.20 7.84
CA MET A 291 30.99 2.98 6.89
C MET A 291 31.47 2.87 5.43
N GLU A 292 32.67 2.36 5.18
CA GLU A 292 33.18 2.05 3.82
C GLU A 292 32.76 0.65 3.32
N GLN A 293 32.42 -0.31 4.18
CA GLN A 293 31.98 -1.67 3.77
C GLN A 293 30.57 -1.68 3.16
N SER A 294 30.17 -2.72 2.42
CA SER A 294 28.81 -2.81 1.87
C SER A 294 27.76 -2.92 2.99
N ILE A 295 26.54 -2.39 2.77
CA ILE A 295 25.45 -2.52 3.77
C ILE A 295 25.05 -3.99 3.99
N GLU A 296 25.20 -4.83 2.96
CA GLU A 296 24.91 -6.25 3.06
C GLU A 296 25.94 -6.98 3.93
N ASP A 297 27.23 -6.67 3.79
CA ASP A 297 28.29 -7.23 4.64
C ASP A 297 28.17 -6.77 6.08
N LEU A 298 27.81 -5.50 6.32
CA LEU A 298 27.52 -4.99 7.65
C LEU A 298 26.30 -5.69 8.28
N ARG A 299 25.25 -5.97 7.49
CA ARG A 299 24.08 -6.75 7.96
C ARG A 299 24.46 -8.19 8.28
N LYS A 300 25.21 -8.86 7.41
CA LYS A 300 25.73 -10.22 7.64
C LYS A 300 26.64 -10.27 8.87
N TYR A 301 27.49 -9.26 9.06
CA TYR A 301 28.38 -9.16 10.22
C TYR A 301 27.62 -8.89 11.53
N ALA A 302 26.67 -7.95 11.53
CA ALA A 302 25.82 -7.70 12.70
C ALA A 302 24.99 -8.93 13.07
N ALA A 303 24.38 -9.59 12.09
CA ALA A 303 23.53 -10.76 12.31
C ALA A 303 24.30 -12.06 12.65
N LYS A 304 25.38 -12.38 11.91
CA LYS A 304 26.12 -13.65 12.02
C LYS A 304 27.45 -13.55 12.77
N GLY A 305 27.99 -12.33 12.90
CA GLY A 305 29.22 -12.06 13.62
C GLY A 305 28.97 -11.70 15.08
N LEU A 306 27.99 -10.83 15.35
CA LEU A 306 27.67 -10.27 16.69
C LEU A 306 26.31 -10.74 17.26
N ASP A 307 25.56 -11.57 16.52
CA ASP A 307 24.22 -12.06 16.88
C ASP A 307 23.23 -10.93 17.28
N ILE A 308 23.30 -9.79 16.58
CA ILE A 308 22.38 -8.67 16.76
C ILE A 308 21.03 -9.06 16.12
N ILE A 309 20.07 -9.43 16.97
CA ILE A 309 18.71 -9.79 16.56
C ILE A 309 18.11 -8.64 15.75
N GLY A 310 17.53 -8.96 14.59
CA GLY A 310 16.94 -7.98 13.70
C GLY A 310 17.91 -7.13 12.87
N ALA A 311 19.23 -7.41 12.89
CA ALA A 311 20.24 -6.63 12.16
C ALA A 311 19.95 -6.43 10.64
N SER A 312 19.32 -7.40 9.99
CA SER A 312 18.87 -7.30 8.59
C SER A 312 17.71 -6.33 8.37
N LYS A 313 16.96 -6.01 9.43
CA LYS A 313 15.74 -5.19 9.45
C LYS A 313 15.84 -3.90 10.29
N ILE A 314 17.03 -3.52 10.77
CA ILE A 314 17.22 -2.26 11.54
C ILE A 314 16.84 -1.03 10.67
N PRO A 315 15.86 -0.20 11.09
CA PRO A 315 15.52 1.05 10.41
C PRO A 315 16.63 2.11 10.57
N GLY A 316 16.69 3.09 9.67
CA GLY A 316 17.68 4.18 9.72
C GLY A 316 18.94 3.98 8.85
N GLY A 317 18.99 2.92 8.07
CA GLY A 317 20.04 2.71 7.06
C GLY A 317 21.43 2.40 7.62
N LYS A 318 22.47 2.72 6.85
CA LYS A 318 23.85 2.26 7.10
C LYS A 318 24.43 2.79 8.40
N THR A 319 24.20 4.07 8.72
CA THR A 319 24.75 4.75 9.90
C THR A 319 24.24 4.14 11.20
N THR A 320 22.92 3.91 11.31
CA THR A 320 22.31 3.30 12.51
C THR A 320 22.79 1.87 12.74
N LEU A 321 23.00 1.10 11.67
CA LEU A 321 23.55 -0.24 11.74
C LEU A 321 25.00 -0.23 12.26
N VAL A 322 25.85 0.68 11.78
CA VAL A 322 27.25 0.81 12.25
C VAL A 322 27.31 1.26 13.71
N GLN A 323 26.48 2.22 14.13
CA GLN A 323 26.38 2.62 15.54
C GLN A 323 25.94 1.46 16.44
N ARG A 324 24.97 0.64 15.99
CA ARG A 324 24.53 -0.54 16.74
C ARG A 324 25.59 -1.64 16.81
N ILE A 325 26.39 -1.82 15.74
CA ILE A 325 27.56 -2.70 15.72
C ILE A 325 28.58 -2.28 16.79
N LEU A 326 28.96 -0.99 16.83
CA LEU A 326 29.96 -0.48 17.77
C LEU A 326 29.47 -0.61 19.22
N LYS A 327 28.23 -0.21 19.50
CA LYS A 327 27.59 -0.33 20.84
C LYS A 327 27.43 -1.77 21.34
N VAL A 328 27.60 -2.79 20.49
CA VAL A 328 27.57 -4.21 20.88
C VAL A 328 28.99 -4.80 21.03
N ARG A 329 30.03 -4.04 20.67
CA ARG A 329 31.45 -4.39 20.90
C ARG A 329 32.04 -3.74 22.15
N GLU A 330 31.51 -2.59 22.57
CA GLU A 330 31.80 -1.90 23.83
C GLU A 330 31.23 -2.64 25.05
#